data_AF-A0A4Y9XK33-F1
#
_entry.id   AF-A0A4Y9XK33-F1
#
_cell.length_a   1.000
_cell.length_b   1.000
_cell.length_c   1.000
_cell.angle_alpha   90.00
_cell.angle_beta   90.00
_cell.angle_gamma   90.00
#
_symmetry.space_group_name_H-M   'P 1'
#
loop_
_entity.id
_entity.type
_entity.pdbx_description
1 polymer ?
#
loop_
_entity_poly.entity_id
_entity_poly.type
_entity_poly.pdbx_seq_one_letter_code
_entity_poly.pdbx_strand_id
1 'polypeptide(L)'
;MRVASPITLHARTIKLPLWKHTSGSSVTSFLGYTSMSEYSLLAVRADLLSPSSSATGRAFPDVAAQARRFEIVIEGEVTYTKGTSCSAPTFAAIVALLNDFLISEGKPPLGFLNPLLYSKGVAGLNDITSGNNPGCGTPGFSAVQGWDPVTGLGTPDFGKLQAVVGG
;
A
#
# COMPACT_ATOMS: atom_id res chain seq x y z
N MET A 1 -35.50 -28.95 5.46
CA MET A 1 -35.40 -27.50 5.76
C MET A 1 -34.75 -27.37 7.13
N ARG A 2 -33.45 -27.06 7.20
CA ARG A 2 -32.75 -26.79 8.47
C ARG A 2 -32.28 -25.35 8.42
N VAL A 3 -32.79 -24.55 9.33
CA VAL A 3 -32.45 -23.14 9.52
C VAL A 3 -31.05 -23.08 10.13
N ALA A 4 -30.12 -22.37 9.49
CA ALA A 4 -28.80 -22.11 10.05
C ALA A 4 -28.90 -20.98 11.09
N SER A 5 -28.34 -21.20 12.28
CA SER A 5 -28.27 -20.21 13.36
C SER A 5 -27.35 -19.03 12.98
N PRO A 6 -27.62 -17.82 13.49
CA PRO A 6 -26.81 -16.65 13.18
C PRO A 6 -25.43 -16.72 13.85
N ILE A 7 -24.37 -16.50 13.06
CA ILE A 7 -23.02 -16.31 13.58
C ILE A 7 -22.92 -14.87 14.12
N THR A 8 -22.89 -14.72 15.44
CA THR A 8 -22.55 -13.45 16.09
C THR A 8 -21.05 -13.21 15.99
N LEU A 9 -20.64 -12.34 15.06
CA LEU A 9 -19.26 -11.90 14.95
C LEU A 9 -18.95 -10.95 16.12
N HIS A 10 -18.19 -11.43 17.11
CA HIS A 10 -17.63 -10.55 18.14
C HIS A 10 -16.49 -9.74 17.51
N ALA A 11 -16.77 -8.49 17.13
CA ALA A 11 -15.76 -7.52 16.75
C ALA A 11 -14.86 -7.23 17.97
N ARG A 12 -13.81 -8.02 18.16
CA ARG A 12 -12.72 -7.67 19.05
C ARG A 12 -11.94 -6.55 18.39
N THR A 13 -11.96 -5.37 18.99
CA THR A 13 -11.08 -4.26 18.65
C THR A 13 -9.64 -4.75 18.69
N ILE A 14 -9.04 -4.98 17.52
CA ILE A 14 -7.60 -5.20 17.41
C ILE A 14 -6.95 -3.84 17.67
N LYS A 15 -6.50 -3.60 18.90
CA LYS A 15 -5.54 -2.53 19.19
C LYS A 15 -4.24 -2.90 18.48
N LEU A 16 -4.06 -2.38 17.27
CA LEU A 16 -2.77 -2.40 16.59
C LEU A 16 -1.76 -1.64 17.47
N PRO A 17 -0.60 -2.23 17.80
CA PRO A 17 0.39 -1.58 18.64
C PRO A 17 0.83 -0.25 18.01
N LEU A 18 1.06 0.74 18.88
CA LEU A 18 1.53 2.07 18.53
C LEU A 18 2.79 1.96 17.64
N TRP A 19 2.67 2.29 16.36
CA TRP A 19 3.73 2.16 15.37
C TRP A 19 4.85 3.17 15.66
N LYS A 20 5.96 2.71 16.26
CA LYS A 20 7.19 3.49 16.29
C LYS A 20 7.88 3.35 14.93
N HIS A 21 8.04 4.47 14.23
CA HIS A 21 8.75 4.56 12.95
C HIS A 21 10.15 3.94 13.08
N THR A 22 10.35 2.81 12.42
CA THR A 22 11.68 2.30 12.06
C THR A 22 11.77 2.27 10.55
N SER A 23 12.87 2.80 10.02
CA SER A 23 13.26 2.98 8.61
C SER A 23 13.23 1.70 7.74
N GLY A 24 12.07 1.09 7.58
CA GLY A 24 11.90 -0.23 6.97
C GLY A 24 10.70 -0.39 6.06
N SER A 25 10.13 0.70 5.53
CA SER A 25 9.15 0.61 4.45
C SER A 25 9.83 0.00 3.22
N SER A 26 9.23 -1.01 2.60
CA SER A 26 9.61 -1.38 1.22
C SER A 26 8.37 -1.39 0.34
N VAL A 27 8.64 -1.00 -0.90
CA VAL A 27 7.69 -0.62 -1.93
C VAL A 27 6.84 -1.78 -2.43
N THR A 28 5.60 -1.54 -2.85
CA THR A 28 4.87 -2.50 -3.68
C THR A 28 4.25 -1.79 -4.87
N SER A 29 4.54 -2.32 -6.06
CA SER A 29 3.82 -1.97 -7.28
C SER A 29 2.90 -3.13 -7.62
N PHE A 30 1.59 -2.88 -7.74
CA PHE A 30 0.66 -3.83 -8.35
C PHE A 30 0.69 -3.55 -9.85
N LEU A 31 1.53 -4.28 -10.58
CA LEU A 31 1.61 -4.19 -12.03
C LEU A 31 0.37 -4.84 -12.67
N GLY A 32 -0.62 -4.03 -13.04
CA GLY A 32 -1.50 -4.32 -14.16
C GLY A 32 -0.87 -3.76 -15.43
N TYR A 33 -0.34 -4.62 -16.30
CA TYR A 33 0.12 -4.25 -17.64
C TYR A 33 -1.10 -3.97 -18.55
N THR A 34 -1.85 -2.91 -18.27
CA THR A 34 -2.95 -2.47 -19.14
C THR A 34 -2.94 -0.95 -19.21
N SER A 35 -2.59 -0.43 -20.40
CA SER A 35 -2.70 0.95 -20.88
C SER A 35 -2.51 2.07 -19.86
N MET A 36 -1.39 2.79 -19.98
CA MET A 36 -1.11 4.06 -19.34
C MET A 36 -2.36 4.95 -19.24
N SER A 37 -2.92 5.06 -18.03
CA SER A 37 -3.87 6.13 -17.73
C SER A 37 -3.08 7.41 -17.48
N GLU A 38 -3.57 8.56 -17.94
CA GLU A 38 -2.94 9.88 -17.80
C GLU A 38 -2.54 10.23 -16.35
N TYR A 39 -3.17 9.59 -15.36
CA TYR A 39 -2.87 9.73 -13.94
C TYR A 39 -1.43 9.36 -13.55
N SER A 40 -0.75 8.50 -14.31
CA SER A 40 0.65 8.10 -14.02
C SER A 40 1.69 9.15 -14.45
N LEU A 41 1.30 10.12 -15.28
CA LEU A 41 2.19 11.20 -15.75
C LEU A 41 2.22 12.39 -14.78
N LEU A 42 1.16 12.60 -14.00
CA LEU A 42 1.05 13.72 -13.05
C LEU A 42 1.87 13.52 -11.77
N ALA A 43 2.24 12.29 -11.42
CA ALA A 43 2.95 11.97 -10.18
C ALA A 43 4.47 12.21 -10.26
N VAL A 44 5.04 12.29 -11.47
CA VAL A 44 6.47 12.51 -11.63
C VAL A 44 6.76 14.00 -11.52
N ARG A 45 7.10 14.47 -10.33
CA ARG A 45 7.80 15.76 -10.24
C ARG A 45 9.21 15.57 -10.81
N ALA A 46 9.53 16.37 -11.82
CA ALA A 46 10.79 16.26 -12.56
C ALA A 46 12.04 16.56 -11.68
N ASP A 47 11.86 17.20 -10.53
CA ASP A 47 12.91 17.50 -9.55
C ASP A 47 13.34 16.28 -8.71
N LEU A 48 12.52 15.22 -8.67
CA LEU A 48 12.83 13.97 -7.97
C LEU A 48 13.56 12.95 -8.85
N LEU A 49 13.89 13.30 -10.10
CA LEU A 49 14.51 12.38 -11.05
C LEU A 49 16.04 12.49 -11.00
N SER A 50 16.72 11.35 -10.91
CA SER A 50 18.15 11.27 -11.14
C SER A 50 18.49 11.57 -12.61
N PRO A 51 19.72 12.00 -12.96
CA PRO A 51 20.10 12.32 -14.34
C PRO A 51 19.91 11.18 -15.36
N SER A 52 19.73 9.94 -14.89
CA SER A 52 19.54 8.73 -15.71
C SER A 52 18.10 8.22 -15.80
N SER A 53 17.13 8.87 -15.13
CA SER A 53 15.72 8.49 -15.22
C SER A 53 15.00 9.30 -16.31
N SER A 54 14.37 8.61 -17.27
CA SER A 54 13.54 9.26 -18.30
C SER A 54 12.35 9.98 -17.67
N ALA A 55 12.29 11.30 -17.84
CA ALA A 55 11.28 12.17 -17.22
C ALA A 55 9.82 11.98 -17.71
N THR A 56 9.58 10.96 -18.52
CA THR A 56 8.30 10.69 -19.18
C THR A 56 7.76 9.29 -18.92
N GLY A 57 8.45 8.47 -18.12
CA GLY A 57 8.02 7.11 -17.76
C GLY A 57 7.11 7.07 -16.51
N ARG A 58 6.29 6.02 -16.38
CA ARG A 58 5.54 5.74 -15.13
C ARG A 58 6.53 5.52 -14.01
N ALA A 59 6.50 6.40 -13.01
CA ALA A 59 7.31 6.23 -11.81
C ALA A 59 6.59 5.33 -10.79
N PHE A 60 7.37 4.62 -9.99
CA PHE A 60 6.89 3.64 -9.02
C PHE A 60 7.61 3.84 -7.68
N PRO A 61 7.02 3.36 -6.56
CA PRO A 61 5.76 2.61 -6.45
C PRO A 61 4.49 3.49 -6.43
N ASP A 62 3.32 2.86 -6.37
CA ASP A 62 2.05 3.57 -6.08
C ASP A 62 1.81 3.71 -4.57
N VAL A 63 2.17 2.67 -3.80
CA VAL A 63 1.99 2.60 -2.35
C VAL A 63 3.15 1.86 -1.69
N ALA A 64 3.27 2.01 -0.38
CA ALA A 64 4.19 1.27 0.46
C ALA A 64 3.44 0.51 1.56
N ALA A 65 4.09 -0.52 2.10
CA ALA A 65 3.66 -1.18 3.34
C ALA A 65 4.91 -1.61 4.13
N GLN A 66 4.68 -2.14 5.34
CA GLN A 66 5.75 -2.74 6.13
C GLN A 66 6.44 -3.81 5.29
N ALA A 67 7.77 -3.84 5.37
CA ALA A 67 8.58 -4.79 4.62
C ALA A 67 9.70 -5.42 5.44
N ARG A 68 9.80 -5.12 6.73
CA ARG A 68 10.91 -5.61 7.55
C ARG A 68 10.37 -6.27 8.80
N ARG A 69 11.08 -7.33 9.24
CA ARG A 69 10.76 -8.09 10.45
C ARG A 69 9.36 -8.72 10.39
N PHE A 70 9.00 -9.28 9.24
CA PHE A 70 7.84 -10.16 9.19
C PHE A 70 8.20 -11.47 9.84
N GLU A 71 7.49 -11.79 10.92
CA GLU A 71 7.55 -13.10 11.54
C GLU A 71 6.86 -14.11 10.62
N ILE A 72 7.56 -15.18 10.27
CA ILE A 72 7.07 -16.27 9.43
C ILE A 72 7.48 -17.60 10.05
N VAL A 73 6.77 -18.67 9.69
CA VAL A 73 7.13 -20.03 10.07
C VAL A 73 7.62 -20.77 8.84
N ILE A 74 8.86 -21.25 8.88
CA ILE A 74 9.45 -22.12 7.86
C ILE A 74 9.83 -23.43 8.54
N GLU A 75 9.30 -24.55 8.06
CA GLU A 75 9.61 -25.88 8.60
C GLU A 75 9.34 -26.03 10.12
N GLY A 76 8.34 -25.29 10.64
CA GLY A 76 7.98 -25.31 12.05
C GLY A 76 8.75 -24.30 12.93
N GLU A 77 9.76 -23.63 12.37
CA GLU A 77 10.59 -22.66 13.08
C GLU A 77 10.15 -21.22 12.81
N VAL A 78 10.07 -20.42 13.86
CA VAL A 78 9.78 -18.99 13.78
C VAL A 78 11.03 -18.25 13.32
N THR A 79 10.93 -17.53 12.20
CA THR A 79 12.00 -16.71 11.65
C THR A 79 11.48 -15.37 11.16
N TYR A 80 12.39 -14.44 10.86
CA TYR A 80 12.06 -13.12 10.37
C TYR A 80 12.52 -12.92 8.93
N THR A 81 11.62 -12.45 8.08
CA THR A 81 11.93 -12.07 6.70
C THR A 81 11.76 -10.57 6.46
N LYS A 82 12.22 -10.11 5.31
CA LYS A 82 12.10 -8.74 4.83
C LYS A 82 12.00 -8.71 3.32
N GLY A 83 11.51 -7.60 2.79
CA GLY A 83 11.44 -7.29 1.37
C GLY A 83 10.06 -6.83 0.96
N THR A 84 10.00 -6.26 -0.25
CA THR A 84 8.76 -5.86 -0.92
C THR A 84 7.80 -7.03 -1.11
N SER A 85 8.33 -8.26 -1.17
CA SER A 85 7.55 -9.51 -1.15
C SER A 85 6.67 -9.66 0.08
N CYS A 86 6.99 -9.01 1.21
CA CYS A 86 6.14 -8.99 2.40
C CYS A 86 5.12 -7.85 2.35
N SER A 87 5.49 -6.71 1.75
CA SER A 87 4.60 -5.57 1.55
C SER A 87 3.42 -5.91 0.64
N ALA A 88 3.66 -6.67 -0.44
CA ALA A 88 2.62 -7.02 -1.41
C ALA A 88 1.43 -7.77 -0.81
N PRO A 89 1.61 -8.91 -0.11
CA PRO A 89 0.50 -9.58 0.56
C PRO A 89 -0.10 -8.75 1.69
N THR A 90 0.68 -7.88 2.35
CA THR A 90 0.16 -6.97 3.39
C THR A 90 -0.86 -5.99 2.82
N PHE A 91 -0.53 -5.32 1.70
CA PHE A 91 -1.47 -4.43 1.02
C PHE A 91 -2.66 -5.20 0.44
N ALA A 92 -2.42 -6.37 -0.16
CA ALA A 92 -3.49 -7.21 -0.71
C ALA A 92 -4.51 -7.61 0.37
N ALA A 93 -4.06 -7.92 1.59
CA ALA A 93 -4.94 -8.22 2.71
C ALA A 93 -5.83 -7.02 3.09
N ILE A 94 -5.29 -5.80 3.09
CA ILE A 94 -6.08 -4.59 3.35
C ILE A 94 -7.14 -4.38 2.26
N VAL A 95 -6.78 -4.57 0.99
CA VAL A 95 -7.73 -4.49 -0.13
C VAL A 95 -8.82 -5.56 -0.02
N ALA A 96 -8.47 -6.78 0.39
CA ALA A 96 -9.44 -7.85 0.62
C ALA A 96 -10.44 -7.48 1.73
N LEU A 97 -9.97 -6.89 2.84
CA LEU A 97 -10.84 -6.40 3.91
C LEU A 97 -11.76 -5.25 3.45
N LEU A 98 -11.26 -4.34 2.61
CA LEU A 98 -12.09 -3.28 2.03
C LEU A 98 -13.16 -3.86 1.09
N ASN A 99 -12.81 -4.87 0.28
CA ASN A 99 -13.78 -5.54 -0.57
C ASN A 99 -14.83 -6.31 0.25
N ASP A 100 -14.42 -6.98 1.33
CA ASP A 100 -15.36 -7.65 2.25
C ASP A 100 -16.36 -6.65 2.83
N PHE A 101 -15.86 -5.50 3.30
CA PHE A 101 -16.72 -4.39 3.76
C PHE A 101 -17.69 -3.93 2.65
N LEU A 102 -17.21 -3.66 1.44
CA LEU A 102 -18.07 -3.22 0.34
C LEU A 102 -19.14 -4.24 -0.01
N ILE A 103 -18.77 -5.52 -0.08
CA ILE A 103 -19.70 -6.61 -0.35
C ILE A 103 -20.76 -6.71 0.76
N SER A 104 -20.37 -6.52 2.03
CA SER A 104 -21.31 -6.48 3.16
C SER A 104 -22.32 -5.33 3.07
N GLU A 105 -21.95 -4.23 2.41
CA GLU A 105 -22.79 -3.07 2.12
C GLU A 105 -23.52 -3.19 0.77
N GLY A 106 -23.47 -4.35 0.10
CA GLY A 106 -24.09 -4.57 -1.22
C GLY A 106 -23.43 -3.79 -2.36
N LYS A 107 -22.19 -3.32 -2.18
CA LYS A 107 -21.42 -2.57 -3.17
C LYS A 107 -20.46 -3.49 -3.95
N PRO A 108 -20.09 -3.14 -5.19
CA PRO A 108 -19.09 -3.88 -5.94
C PRO A 108 -17.68 -3.75 -5.32
N PRO A 109 -16.79 -4.73 -5.54
CA PRO A 109 -15.40 -4.65 -5.11
C PRO A 109 -14.62 -3.56 -5.87
N LEU A 110 -13.50 -3.12 -5.31
CA LEU A 110 -12.72 -1.96 -5.76
C LEU A 110 -12.09 -2.08 -7.16
N GLY A 111 -11.87 -3.29 -7.67
CA GLY A 111 -11.29 -3.52 -9.00
C GLY A 111 -9.89 -2.91 -9.17
N PHE A 112 -9.65 -2.22 -10.29
CA PHE A 112 -8.38 -1.54 -10.56
C PHE A 112 -8.21 -0.32 -9.65
N LEU A 113 -7.24 -0.39 -8.73
CA LEU A 113 -7.12 0.55 -7.62
C LEU A 113 -6.50 1.90 -7.98
N ASN A 114 -5.64 1.98 -8.99
CA ASN A 114 -4.85 3.19 -9.23
C ASN A 114 -5.72 4.45 -9.43
N PRO A 115 -6.81 4.44 -10.22
CA PRO A 115 -7.68 5.60 -10.34
C PRO A 115 -8.28 6.08 -9.01
N LEU A 116 -8.64 5.14 -8.11
CA LEU A 116 -9.12 5.47 -6.77
C LEU A 116 -8.00 6.08 -5.92
N LEU A 117 -6.83 5.44 -5.88
CA LEU A 117 -5.71 5.84 -5.03
C LEU A 117 -5.20 7.25 -5.39
N TYR A 118 -5.06 7.55 -6.69
CA TYR A 118 -4.62 8.86 -7.18
C TYR A 118 -5.74 9.91 -7.24
N SER A 119 -6.93 9.62 -6.72
CA SER A 119 -8.04 10.58 -6.59
C SER A 119 -8.44 10.74 -5.11
N LYS A 120 -9.61 10.24 -4.71
CA LYS A 120 -10.10 10.34 -3.32
C LYS A 120 -9.37 9.41 -2.34
N GLY A 121 -8.78 8.34 -2.85
CA GLY A 121 -8.09 7.30 -2.08
C GLY A 121 -6.84 7.78 -1.35
N VAL A 122 -6.18 8.85 -1.84
CA VAL A 122 -4.98 9.40 -1.21
C VAL A 122 -5.22 9.87 0.23
N ALA A 123 -6.44 10.32 0.55
CA ALA A 123 -6.83 10.70 1.91
C ALA A 123 -6.84 9.50 2.89
N GLY A 124 -6.89 8.28 2.35
CA GLY A 124 -6.79 7.03 3.09
C GLY A 124 -5.36 6.54 3.34
N LEU A 125 -4.35 7.28 2.87
CA LEU A 125 -2.96 6.89 2.98
C LEU A 125 -2.21 7.78 3.98
N ASN A 126 -1.20 7.22 4.62
CA ASN A 126 -0.27 7.95 5.48
C ASN A 126 1.00 8.24 4.68
N ASP A 127 1.19 9.52 4.37
CA ASP A 127 2.35 10.05 3.65
C ASP A 127 3.65 9.83 4.46
N ILE A 128 4.70 9.36 3.79
CA ILE A 128 6.01 9.10 4.39
C ILE A 128 6.99 10.15 3.85
N THR A 129 7.32 11.13 4.68
CA THR A 129 8.09 12.31 4.23
C THR A 129 9.57 12.27 4.61
N SER A 130 10.06 11.13 5.09
CA SER A 130 11.46 10.97 5.52
C SER A 130 11.99 9.56 5.27
N GLY A 131 13.27 9.49 4.92
CA GLY A 131 13.96 8.26 4.52
C GLY A 131 14.44 8.30 3.07
N ASN A 132 15.13 7.25 2.64
CA ASN A 132 15.66 7.11 1.28
C ASN A 132 15.80 5.63 0.88
N ASN A 133 16.06 5.36 -0.40
CA ASN A 133 16.28 4.01 -0.95
C ASN A 133 17.63 3.86 -1.69
N PRO A 134 18.77 4.03 -1.00
CA PRO A 134 20.09 3.83 -1.62
C PRO A 134 20.24 2.40 -2.12
N GLY A 135 20.89 2.24 -3.28
CA GLY A 135 21.02 0.95 -3.95
C GLY A 135 21.93 1.03 -5.17
N CYS A 136 22.53 -0.11 -5.56
CA CYS A 136 23.42 -0.22 -6.73
C CYS A 136 24.56 0.81 -6.75
N GLY A 137 25.08 1.20 -5.58
CA GLY A 137 26.13 2.22 -5.47
C GLY A 137 25.65 3.67 -5.66
N THR A 138 24.34 3.90 -5.75
CA THR A 138 23.74 5.23 -5.87
C THR A 138 23.08 5.66 -4.55
N PRO A 139 22.95 6.97 -4.27
CA PRO A 139 22.21 7.47 -3.12
C PRO A 139 20.70 7.17 -3.20
N GLY A 140 20.21 6.71 -4.36
CA GLY A 140 18.79 6.50 -4.61
C GLY A 140 18.01 7.80 -4.60
N PHE A 141 16.77 7.72 -4.12
CA PHE A 141 15.84 8.83 -3.97
C PHE A 141 15.52 9.09 -2.50
N SER A 142 15.00 10.28 -2.21
CA SER A 142 14.52 10.66 -0.87
C SER A 142 13.00 10.69 -0.83
N ALA A 143 12.44 10.28 0.30
CA ALA A 143 11.03 10.42 0.58
C ALA A 143 10.71 11.89 0.85
N VAL A 144 9.58 12.38 0.33
CA VAL A 144 9.19 13.80 0.40
C VAL A 144 7.68 13.90 0.64
N GLN A 145 7.17 15.12 0.83
CA GLN A 145 5.72 15.31 0.93
C GLN A 145 5.02 14.96 -0.38
N GLY A 146 3.96 14.15 -0.30
CA GLY A 146 3.16 13.70 -1.43
C GLY A 146 3.70 12.42 -2.06
N TRP A 147 3.49 12.24 -3.37
CA TRP A 147 4.05 11.08 -4.05
C TRP A 147 5.57 11.18 -4.16
N ASP A 148 6.27 10.09 -3.84
CA ASP A 148 7.72 9.99 -4.02
C ASP A 148 8.17 8.61 -4.55
N PRO A 149 9.35 8.51 -5.20
CA PRO A 149 9.89 7.25 -5.74
C PRO A 149 10.49 6.30 -4.67
N VAL A 150 10.19 6.54 -3.39
CA VAL A 150 10.59 5.71 -2.25
C VAL A 150 9.37 5.00 -1.63
N THR A 151 8.21 5.65 -1.56
CA THR A 151 7.01 5.15 -0.88
C THR A 151 5.70 5.38 -1.62
N GLY A 152 5.75 6.03 -2.79
CA GLY A 152 4.57 6.33 -3.59
C GLY A 152 3.67 7.31 -2.86
N LEU A 153 2.37 7.04 -2.82
CA LEU A 153 1.39 7.82 -2.06
C LEU A 153 1.42 7.53 -0.54
N GLY A 154 2.31 6.65 -0.08
CA GLY A 154 2.47 6.29 1.34
C GLY A 154 1.85 4.94 1.71
N THR A 155 1.52 4.78 3.00
CA THR A 155 1.05 3.51 3.58
C THR A 155 -0.46 3.48 3.81
N PRO A 156 -1.15 2.35 3.58
CA PRO A 156 -2.60 2.27 3.73
C PRO A 156 -3.05 2.37 5.19
N ASP A 157 -4.01 3.26 5.46
CA ASP A 157 -4.79 3.27 6.70
C ASP A 157 -6.16 2.66 6.42
N PHE A 158 -6.43 1.47 6.97
CA PHE A 158 -7.69 0.77 6.73
C PHE A 158 -8.90 1.60 7.12
N GLY A 159 -8.89 2.27 8.27
CA GLY A 159 -10.04 3.03 8.76
C GLY A 159 -10.35 4.22 7.88
N LYS A 160 -9.32 4.95 7.44
CA LYS A 160 -9.49 6.07 6.51
C LYS A 160 -9.91 5.60 5.11
N LEU A 161 -9.31 4.52 4.58
CA LEU A 161 -9.69 3.94 3.29
C LEU A 161 -11.13 3.43 3.31
N GLN A 162 -11.54 2.76 4.38
CA GLN A 162 -12.90 2.28 4.56
C GLN A 162 -13.90 3.45 4.50
N ALA A 163 -13.61 4.57 5.17
CA ALA A 163 -14.43 5.77 5.09
C ALA A 163 -14.50 6.35 3.66
N VAL A 164 -13.38 6.35 2.92
CA VAL A 164 -13.31 6.85 1.54
C VAL A 164 -14.12 6.00 0.55
N VAL A 165 -14.14 4.68 0.73
CA VAL A 165 -14.85 3.74 -0.17
C VAL A 165 -16.29 3.48 0.27
N GLY A 166 -16.57 3.66 1.55
CA GLY A 166 -17.90 3.51 2.16
C GLY A 166 -18.82 4.71 1.92
N GLY A 167 -18.28 5.92 1.78
CA GLY A 167 -19.01 7.12 1.34
C GLY A 167 -19.27 7.12 -0.17
#